data_AF-A0A225UMC0-F1
#
_entry.id   AF-A0A225UMC0-F1
#
_cell.length_a   1.000
_cell.length_b   1.000
_cell.length_c   1.000
_cell.angle_alpha   90.00
_cell.angle_beta   90.00
_cell.angle_gamma   90.00
#
_symmetry.space_group_name_H-M   'P 1'
#
loop_
_entity.id
_entity.type
_entity.pdbx_description
1 polymer ?
#
loop_
_entity_poly.entity_id
_entity_poly.type
_entity_poly.pdbx_seq_one_letter_code
_entity_poly.pdbx_strand_id
1 'polypeptide(L)'
;MTIPVNGEKKFLQAKLRRWGIAILWNAPRIMIGETLGVEPILHLRKEETIELEHEYEWKCVGPGIVCGTRKDEEETDEKTKIWLEQQPNGVHWRVLDEQSIQDTKETSGSRWRSFLAHPNIHGFPWTTNDYVKNKHVIKALKKQPAQQLKRRKKGIERLIINLRTKAETSDWIKAALNQTPTELWAHKNELSEYQVWTAYRGATCQLNLYHEDRATDNSCRRTQQCQGEKETIEHILWECQIAQGCWKDLISYWTGEEQTNESMAQYMKYCAKRQAPPIPTKRKETLHLYEPDNAEKMEDMWKRIWRISSSICITSLWTQRNRIIFEKEKNPSRTSSTRIQEDLYTADASNRETRTTIVKCENKWNAAAVRVGDPSNTAKRDSIKSGHQ
;
A
#
# COMPACT_ATOMS: atom_id res chain seq x y z
N MET A 1 -8.29 -7.70 14.74
CA MET A 1 -8.39 -8.68 13.65
C MET A 1 -9.19 -9.84 14.18
N THR A 2 -10.52 -9.84 14.03
CA THR A 2 -11.32 -11.04 14.24
C THR A 2 -11.09 -11.93 13.02
N ILE A 3 -10.13 -12.85 13.14
CA ILE A 3 -10.07 -13.99 12.23
C ILE A 3 -11.40 -14.72 12.45
N PRO A 4 -12.26 -14.87 11.43
CA PRO A 4 -13.48 -15.64 11.60
C PRO A 4 -13.08 -17.07 11.92
N VAL A 5 -13.20 -17.43 13.19
CA VAL A 5 -12.96 -18.78 13.71
C VAL A 5 -14.18 -19.67 13.49
N ASN A 6 -15.36 -19.06 13.31
CA ASN A 6 -16.59 -19.76 13.03
C ASN A 6 -17.08 -19.44 11.62
N GLY A 7 -16.89 -20.43 10.77
CA GLY A 7 -17.11 -20.42 9.34
C GLY A 7 -16.46 -21.66 8.77
N GLU A 8 -17.06 -22.80 9.08
CA GLU A 8 -16.66 -24.11 8.57
C GLU A 8 -16.54 -24.05 7.05
N LYS A 9 -15.31 -23.99 6.54
CA LYS A 9 -14.89 -24.55 5.25
C LYS A 9 -13.40 -24.25 5.04
N LYS A 10 -12.59 -25.32 5.04
CA LYS A 10 -11.16 -25.34 4.62
C LYS A 10 -10.86 -24.52 3.35
N PHE A 11 -11.87 -24.33 2.49
CA PHE A 11 -11.81 -23.54 1.27
C PHE A 11 -11.51 -22.03 1.49
N LEU A 12 -11.96 -21.41 2.59
CA LEU A 12 -11.78 -19.97 2.81
C LEU A 12 -10.31 -19.60 3.10
N GLN A 13 -9.61 -20.43 3.88
CA GLN A 13 -8.17 -20.27 4.15
C GLN A 13 -7.31 -20.52 2.92
N ALA A 14 -7.69 -21.47 2.06
CA ALA A 14 -7.00 -21.71 0.79
C ALA A 14 -7.18 -20.52 -0.17
N LYS A 15 -8.35 -19.88 -0.17
CA LYS A 15 -8.65 -18.69 -0.99
C LYS A 15 -7.84 -17.47 -0.53
N LEU A 16 -7.79 -17.19 0.78
CA LEU A 16 -6.94 -16.12 1.34
C LEU A 16 -5.45 -16.31 1.06
N ARG A 17 -4.96 -17.56 1.10
CA ARG A 17 -3.57 -17.89 0.71
C ARG A 17 -3.30 -17.69 -0.78
N ARG A 18 -4.26 -18.05 -1.65
CA ARG A 18 -4.16 -17.79 -3.10
C ARG A 18 -4.19 -16.29 -3.40
N TRP A 19 -4.98 -15.52 -2.66
CA TRP A 19 -5.04 -14.06 -2.77
C TRP A 19 -3.73 -13.38 -2.36
N GLY A 20 -3.13 -13.75 -1.22
CA GLY A 20 -1.81 -13.23 -0.84
C GLY A 20 -0.70 -13.57 -1.84
N ILE A 21 -0.79 -14.73 -2.51
CA ILE A 21 0.14 -15.11 -3.60
C ILE A 21 -0.17 -14.32 -4.88
N ALA A 22 -1.44 -14.11 -5.22
CA ALA A 22 -1.83 -13.32 -6.39
C ALA A 22 -1.42 -11.84 -6.24
N ILE A 23 -1.48 -11.27 -5.03
CA ILE A 23 -1.00 -9.92 -4.73
C ILE A 23 0.53 -9.83 -4.87
N LEU A 24 1.27 -10.82 -4.37
CA LEU A 24 2.73 -10.91 -4.58
C LEU A 24 3.13 -11.16 -6.04
N TRP A 25 2.26 -11.77 -6.83
CA TRP A 25 2.49 -12.08 -8.25
C TRP A 25 1.95 -11.04 -9.24
N ASN A 26 1.09 -10.11 -8.80
CA ASN A 26 0.57 -9.01 -9.62
C ASN A 26 1.11 -7.63 -9.18
N ALA A 27 2.05 -7.58 -8.25
CA ALA A 27 2.83 -6.36 -8.01
C ALA A 27 3.54 -5.98 -9.33
N PRO A 28 3.51 -4.71 -9.77
CA PRO A 28 4.23 -4.30 -10.97
C PRO A 28 5.70 -4.72 -10.86
N ARG A 29 6.30 -5.14 -11.98
CA ARG A 29 7.74 -5.47 -12.01
C ARG A 29 8.51 -4.23 -11.58
N ILE A 30 8.95 -4.21 -10.33
CA ILE A 30 9.94 -3.23 -9.88
C ILE A 30 11.23 -3.64 -10.61
N MET A 31 11.84 -2.72 -11.35
CA MET A 31 13.14 -2.91 -11.99
C MET A 31 14.23 -2.88 -10.90
N ILE A 32 14.19 -3.88 -10.02
CA ILE A 32 15.01 -3.96 -8.81
C ILE A 32 16.49 -4.03 -9.18
N GLY A 33 16.86 -4.77 -10.22
CA GLY A 33 18.28 -4.90 -10.58
C GLY A 33 18.90 -3.64 -11.17
N GLU A 34 18.19 -2.87 -12.01
CA GLU A 34 18.64 -1.54 -12.47
C GLU A 34 18.77 -0.57 -11.30
N THR A 35 17.81 -0.59 -10.38
CA THR A 35 17.82 0.28 -9.18
C THR A 35 18.95 -0.09 -8.21
N LEU A 36 19.32 -1.37 -8.13
CA LEU A 36 20.35 -1.88 -7.22
C LEU A 36 21.74 -1.99 -7.88
N GLY A 37 21.89 -1.62 -9.15
CA GLY A 37 23.16 -1.74 -9.88
C GLY A 37 23.67 -3.18 -9.98
N VAL A 38 22.77 -4.18 -10.00
CA VAL A 38 23.15 -5.60 -10.04
C VAL A 38 23.47 -5.99 -11.47
N GLU A 39 24.63 -6.61 -11.65
CA GLU A 39 25.08 -7.12 -12.95
C GLU A 39 24.02 -8.02 -13.60
N PRO A 40 23.86 -7.98 -14.93
CA PRO A 40 22.84 -8.75 -15.64
C PRO A 40 23.18 -10.24 -15.78
N ILE A 41 24.27 -10.70 -15.16
CA ILE A 41 24.76 -12.08 -15.25
C ILE A 41 23.85 -13.00 -14.44
N LEU A 42 23.45 -14.12 -15.04
CA LEU A 42 22.51 -15.08 -14.50
C LEU A 42 23.16 -16.45 -14.34
N HIS A 43 22.72 -17.20 -13.34
CA HIS A 43 23.18 -18.56 -13.08
C HIS A 43 22.03 -19.55 -13.25
N LEU A 44 22.25 -20.59 -14.07
CA LEU A 44 21.29 -21.66 -14.23
C LEU A 44 21.11 -22.44 -12.94
N ARG A 45 19.87 -22.72 -12.57
CA ARG A 45 19.56 -23.57 -11.43
C ARG A 45 19.82 -25.01 -11.84
N LYS A 46 20.87 -25.59 -11.25
CA LYS A 46 21.41 -26.93 -11.56
C LYS A 46 22.01 -27.02 -12.96
N GLU A 47 22.89 -26.07 -13.27
CA GLU A 47 23.69 -26.06 -14.49
C GLU A 47 24.34 -27.43 -14.78
N GLU A 48 24.90 -28.09 -13.76
CA GLU A 48 25.47 -29.45 -13.84
C GLU A 48 24.51 -30.54 -14.32
N THR A 49 23.19 -30.32 -14.24
CA THR A 49 22.17 -31.29 -14.67
C THR A 49 21.57 -30.95 -16.03
N ILE A 50 22.00 -29.85 -16.63
CA ILE A 50 21.59 -29.41 -17.95
C ILE A 50 22.77 -29.77 -18.88
N GLU A 51 22.56 -30.74 -19.75
CA GLU A 51 23.55 -31.16 -20.75
C GLU A 51 23.65 -30.10 -21.85
N LEU A 52 24.44 -29.05 -21.57
CA LEU A 52 24.88 -28.07 -22.57
C LEU A 52 26.17 -28.59 -23.21
N GLU A 53 26.33 -28.38 -24.52
CA GLU A 53 27.53 -28.81 -25.24
C GLU A 53 28.77 -27.97 -24.88
N HIS A 54 28.54 -26.73 -24.45
CA HIS A 54 29.57 -25.76 -24.10
C HIS A 54 29.24 -25.00 -22.82
N GLU A 55 30.21 -24.25 -22.29
CA GLU A 55 29.96 -23.28 -21.22
C GLU A 55 29.39 -21.98 -21.78
N TYR A 56 28.30 -21.49 -21.17
CA TYR A 56 27.63 -20.25 -21.56
C TYR A 56 27.61 -19.25 -20.41
N GLU A 57 27.86 -17.98 -20.72
CA GLU A 57 27.56 -16.86 -19.83
C GLU A 57 26.15 -16.34 -20.14
N TRP A 58 25.26 -16.37 -19.14
CA TRP A 58 23.87 -15.97 -19.31
C TRP A 58 23.66 -14.51 -18.91
N LYS A 59 23.16 -13.68 -19.82
CA LYS A 59 22.86 -12.26 -19.57
C LYS A 59 21.38 -11.95 -19.81
N CYS A 60 20.80 -11.13 -18.94
CA CYS A 60 19.49 -10.55 -19.18
C CYS A 60 19.60 -9.46 -20.25
N VAL A 61 18.90 -9.63 -21.37
CA VAL A 61 18.97 -8.75 -22.54
C VAL A 61 17.68 -7.95 -22.77
N GLY A 62 16.58 -8.36 -22.14
CA GLY A 62 15.32 -7.64 -22.20
C GLY A 62 14.24 -8.25 -21.32
N PRO A 63 13.05 -7.63 -21.26
CA PRO A 63 11.95 -8.10 -20.43
C PRO A 63 11.55 -9.54 -20.76
N GLY A 64 11.89 -10.48 -19.88
CA GLY A 64 11.56 -11.90 -20.07
C GLY A 64 12.42 -12.60 -21.14
N ILE A 65 13.54 -12.01 -21.55
CA ILE A 65 14.47 -12.59 -22.53
C ILE A 65 15.87 -12.67 -21.92
N VAL A 66 16.49 -13.82 -22.06
CA VAL A 66 17.86 -14.10 -21.62
C VAL A 66 18.65 -14.69 -22.78
N CYS A 67 19.91 -14.26 -22.90
CA CYS A 67 20.86 -14.75 -23.90
C CYS A 67 22.01 -15.46 -23.18
N GLY A 68 22.32 -16.70 -23.56
CA GLY A 68 23.55 -17.39 -23.17
C GLY A 68 24.57 -17.25 -24.28
N THR A 69 25.72 -16.63 -24.02
CA THR A 69 26.83 -16.52 -24.97
C THR A 69 27.91 -17.53 -24.62
N ARG A 70 28.40 -18.31 -25.58
CA ARG A 70 29.48 -19.27 -25.35
C ARG A 70 30.75 -18.55 -24.88
N LYS A 71 31.43 -19.08 -23.85
CA LYS A 71 32.63 -18.43 -23.29
C LYS A 71 33.87 -18.49 -24.18
N ASP A 72 33.89 -19.39 -25.16
CA ASP A 72 35.10 -19.75 -25.91
C ASP A 72 35.25 -19.00 -27.26
N GLU A 73 34.32 -18.11 -27.63
CA GLU A 73 34.29 -17.41 -28.93
C GLU A 73 33.94 -15.92 -28.79
N GLU A 74 34.38 -15.10 -29.75
CA GLU A 74 34.09 -13.66 -29.76
C GLU A 74 32.57 -13.36 -29.86
N GLU A 75 32.12 -12.34 -29.13
CA GLU A 75 30.70 -12.00 -28.84
C GLU A 75 29.82 -11.68 -30.07
N THR A 76 30.40 -11.73 -31.28
CA THR A 76 29.86 -11.24 -32.55
C THR A 76 29.12 -12.29 -33.40
N ASP A 77 29.31 -13.59 -33.18
CA ASP A 77 28.56 -14.62 -33.92
C ASP A 77 27.19 -14.88 -33.27
N GLU A 78 26.11 -14.82 -34.05
CA GLU A 78 24.76 -15.14 -33.58
C GLU A 78 24.54 -16.65 -33.42
N LYS A 79 25.34 -17.48 -34.10
CA LYS A 79 25.24 -18.95 -34.04
C LYS A 79 25.72 -19.55 -32.72
N THR A 80 26.36 -18.75 -31.88
CA THR A 80 26.97 -19.18 -30.61
C THR A 80 26.13 -18.76 -29.40
N LYS A 81 24.90 -18.28 -29.66
CA LYS A 81 24.00 -17.71 -28.66
C LYS A 81 22.78 -18.59 -28.47
N ILE A 82 22.44 -18.86 -27.21
CA ILE A 82 21.20 -19.53 -26.83
C ILE A 82 20.20 -18.51 -26.31
N TRP A 83 19.05 -18.42 -26.97
CA TRP A 83 17.99 -17.49 -26.57
C TRP A 83 16.90 -18.20 -25.76
N LEU A 84 16.58 -17.65 -24.59
CA LEU A 84 15.54 -18.16 -23.69
C LEU A 84 14.46 -17.12 -23.42
N GLU A 85 13.19 -17.55 -23.50
CA GLU A 85 12.01 -16.77 -23.15
C GLU A 85 11.39 -17.25 -21.83
N GLN A 86 11.03 -16.29 -20.98
CA GLN A 86 10.34 -16.53 -19.72
C GLN A 86 8.90 -16.96 -19.96
N GLN A 87 8.52 -18.12 -19.41
CA GLN A 87 7.13 -18.58 -19.44
C GLN A 87 6.24 -17.69 -18.53
N PRO A 88 4.91 -17.65 -18.74
CA PRO A 88 3.98 -16.82 -17.95
C PRO A 88 4.01 -17.04 -16.44
N ASN A 89 4.57 -18.16 -15.98
CA ASN A 89 4.75 -18.45 -14.57
C ASN A 89 5.96 -17.74 -13.92
N GLY A 90 6.78 -17.04 -14.70
CA GLY A 90 7.92 -16.24 -14.25
C GLY A 90 9.15 -17.04 -13.78
N VAL A 91 9.13 -18.37 -13.83
CA VAL A 91 10.17 -19.24 -13.23
C VAL A 91 10.77 -20.21 -14.24
N HIS A 92 9.98 -20.67 -15.19
CA HIS A 92 10.45 -21.57 -16.25
C HIS A 92 10.79 -20.79 -17.51
N TRP A 93 11.78 -21.29 -18.23
CA TRP A 93 12.32 -20.69 -19.44
C TRP A 93 12.31 -21.71 -20.58
N ARG A 94 12.03 -21.24 -21.79
CA ARG A 94 11.96 -22.03 -23.02
C ARG A 94 12.94 -21.47 -24.04
N VAL A 95 13.57 -22.36 -24.81
CA VAL A 95 14.42 -21.97 -25.95
C VAL A 95 13.56 -21.36 -27.05
N LEU A 96 14.04 -20.25 -27.62
CA LEU A 96 13.32 -19.45 -28.63
C LEU A 96 13.57 -19.92 -30.07
N ASP A 97 14.77 -20.40 -30.41
CA ASP A 97 15.14 -20.73 -31.79
C ASP A 97 15.56 -22.21 -31.96
N GLU A 98 15.49 -22.71 -33.20
CA GLU A 98 15.80 -24.12 -33.55
C GLU A 98 17.30 -24.45 -33.64
N GLN A 99 18.17 -23.47 -33.89
CA GLN A 99 19.64 -23.62 -33.84
C GLN A 99 20.12 -23.78 -32.40
N SER A 100 19.57 -23.00 -31.47
CA SER A 100 19.72 -23.12 -30.02
C SER A 100 19.28 -24.48 -29.47
N ILE A 101 18.43 -25.23 -30.19
CA ILE A 101 18.02 -26.58 -29.81
C ILE A 101 19.14 -27.59 -30.10
N GLN A 102 19.94 -27.39 -31.15
CA GLN A 102 21.02 -28.31 -31.53
C GLN A 102 22.14 -28.34 -30.49
N ASP A 103 22.51 -27.17 -29.95
CA ASP A 103 23.50 -27.01 -28.86
C ASP A 103 23.03 -27.56 -27.49
N THR A 104 21.79 -28.05 -27.43
CA THR A 104 21.23 -28.70 -26.25
C THR A 104 20.92 -30.15 -26.60
N LYS A 105 21.56 -31.12 -25.93
CA LYS A 105 21.33 -32.55 -26.18
C LYS A 105 19.92 -32.96 -25.73
N GLU A 106 18.90 -32.63 -26.51
CA GLU A 106 17.50 -32.88 -26.16
C GLU A 106 17.12 -34.35 -26.37
N THR A 107 17.25 -35.15 -25.31
CA THR A 107 16.49 -36.40 -25.16
C THR A 107 15.21 -36.14 -24.36
N SER A 108 14.14 -35.75 -25.06
CA SER A 108 12.69 -35.94 -24.79
C SER A 108 12.09 -35.97 -23.34
N GLY A 109 12.78 -35.56 -22.28
CA GLY A 109 12.36 -35.85 -20.90
C GLY A 109 12.31 -34.69 -19.89
N SER A 110 13.08 -33.62 -20.09
CA SER A 110 13.24 -32.56 -19.07
C SER A 110 13.18 -31.13 -19.64
N ARG A 111 12.01 -30.76 -20.15
CA ARG A 111 11.66 -29.49 -20.83
C ARG A 111 11.78 -28.18 -20.01
N TRP A 112 12.34 -28.20 -18.80
CA TRP A 112 12.19 -27.09 -17.85
C TRP A 112 13.55 -26.54 -17.39
N ARG A 113 13.92 -25.37 -17.93
CA ARG A 113 15.07 -24.57 -17.49
C ARG A 113 14.60 -23.52 -16.49
N SER A 114 15.39 -23.29 -15.45
CA SER A 114 15.14 -22.25 -14.44
C SER A 114 16.47 -21.62 -14.06
N PHE A 115 16.46 -20.32 -13.81
CA PHE A 115 17.60 -19.60 -13.23
C PHE A 115 17.48 -19.55 -11.71
N LEU A 116 18.60 -19.29 -11.03
CA LEU A 116 18.56 -18.84 -9.64
C LEU A 116 17.74 -17.53 -9.54
N ALA A 117 17.16 -17.28 -8.37
CA ALA A 117 16.44 -16.02 -8.16
C ALA A 117 17.41 -14.85 -8.35
N HIS A 118 17.05 -13.94 -9.25
CA HIS A 118 17.90 -12.83 -9.67
C HIS A 118 17.03 -11.60 -9.91
N PRO A 119 17.38 -10.41 -9.37
CA PRO A 119 16.53 -9.22 -9.42
C PRO A 119 16.10 -8.79 -10.83
N ASN A 120 16.93 -9.04 -11.85
CA ASN A 120 16.62 -8.66 -13.25
C ASN A 120 15.56 -9.55 -13.92
N ILE A 121 15.29 -10.74 -13.39
CA ILE A 121 14.36 -11.71 -14.01
C ILE A 121 13.26 -12.21 -13.07
N HIS A 122 13.47 -12.05 -11.76
CA HIS A 122 12.53 -12.42 -10.72
C HIS A 122 12.26 -11.18 -9.84
N GLY A 123 11.05 -10.62 -9.94
CA GLY A 123 10.65 -9.44 -9.15
C GLY A 123 10.52 -9.70 -7.63
N PHE A 124 10.80 -10.91 -7.17
CA PHE A 124 10.85 -11.26 -5.76
C PHE A 124 11.95 -12.30 -5.51
N PRO A 125 12.69 -12.20 -4.39
CA PRO A 125 13.65 -13.23 -4.02
C PRO A 125 12.91 -14.52 -3.66
N TRP A 126 13.36 -15.62 -4.24
CA TRP A 126 12.88 -16.96 -3.90
C TRP A 126 14.04 -17.94 -3.87
N THR A 127 13.91 -18.98 -3.06
CA THR A 127 14.91 -20.05 -3.00
C THR A 127 14.19 -21.38 -3.04
N THR A 128 14.84 -22.45 -3.47
CA THR A 128 14.30 -23.81 -3.33
C THR A 128 15.46 -24.75 -3.04
N ASN A 129 15.23 -25.78 -2.23
CA ASN A 129 16.29 -26.74 -1.91
C ASN A 129 16.82 -27.42 -3.18
N ASP A 130 18.12 -27.72 -3.19
CA ASP A 130 18.81 -28.24 -4.38
C ASP A 130 18.31 -29.61 -4.83
N TYR A 131 17.75 -30.43 -3.93
CA TYR A 131 17.14 -31.70 -4.31
C TYR A 131 15.84 -31.54 -5.15
N VAL A 132 15.21 -30.36 -5.18
CA VAL A 132 13.99 -30.11 -5.95
C VAL A 132 14.34 -30.02 -7.45
N LYS A 133 13.80 -30.92 -8.29
CA LYS A 133 13.97 -30.87 -9.76
C LYS A 133 13.31 -29.62 -10.36
N ASN A 134 13.85 -29.07 -11.45
CA ASN A 134 13.33 -27.84 -12.10
C ASN A 134 11.82 -27.91 -12.39
N LYS A 135 11.33 -29.03 -12.94
CA LYS A 135 9.90 -29.30 -13.16
C LYS A 135 8.99 -29.20 -11.92
N HIS A 136 9.55 -29.20 -10.72
CA HIS A 136 8.83 -29.14 -9.45
C HIS A 136 9.09 -27.85 -8.67
N VAL A 137 9.90 -26.91 -9.18
CA VAL A 137 10.23 -25.65 -8.51
C VAL A 137 8.97 -24.86 -8.17
N ILE A 138 8.05 -24.68 -9.12
CA ILE A 138 6.77 -23.99 -8.86
C ILE A 138 5.97 -24.70 -7.75
N LYS A 139 5.92 -26.03 -7.77
CA LYS A 139 5.20 -26.80 -6.73
C LYS A 139 5.84 -26.63 -5.36
N ALA A 140 7.17 -26.55 -5.29
CA ALA A 140 7.90 -26.28 -4.06
C ALA A 140 7.67 -24.84 -3.57
N LEU A 141 7.79 -23.85 -4.46
CA LEU A 141 7.51 -22.44 -4.16
C LEU A 141 6.09 -22.24 -3.63
N LYS A 142 5.07 -22.84 -4.26
CA LYS A 142 3.68 -22.80 -3.78
C LYS A 142 3.50 -23.38 -2.38
N LYS A 143 4.36 -24.30 -1.94
CA LYS A 143 4.31 -24.88 -0.58
C LYS A 143 5.02 -24.01 0.46
N GLN A 144 5.95 -23.15 0.06
CA GLN A 144 6.74 -22.36 1.00
C GLN A 144 5.92 -21.41 1.87
N PRO A 145 4.95 -20.63 1.37
CA PRO A 145 4.13 -19.78 2.23
C PRO A 145 3.40 -20.56 3.32
N ALA A 146 2.88 -21.75 2.99
CA ALA A 146 2.21 -22.61 3.96
C ALA A 146 3.18 -23.20 4.99
N GLN A 147 4.40 -23.55 4.57
CA GLN A 147 5.45 -24.03 5.48
C GLN A 147 5.98 -22.90 6.38
N GLN A 148 6.24 -21.71 5.83
CA GLN A 148 6.60 -20.53 6.59
C GLN A 148 5.51 -20.17 7.60
N LEU A 149 4.23 -20.22 7.21
CA LEU A 149 3.11 -20.00 8.12
C LEU A 149 3.07 -21.07 9.22
N LYS A 150 3.28 -22.35 8.90
CA LYS A 150 3.34 -23.43 9.91
C LYS A 150 4.50 -23.21 10.89
N ARG A 151 5.67 -22.80 10.40
CA ARG A 151 6.84 -22.46 11.24
C ARG A 151 6.56 -21.25 12.12
N ARG A 152 5.92 -20.22 11.56
CA ARG A 152 5.56 -18.98 12.26
C ARG A 152 4.33 -19.10 13.14
N LYS A 153 3.52 -20.18 13.01
CA LYS A 153 2.33 -20.43 13.84
C LYS A 153 2.67 -20.41 15.33
N LYS A 154 3.85 -20.91 15.72
CA LYS A 154 4.35 -20.88 17.10
C LYS A 154 4.48 -19.46 17.69
N GLY A 155 4.53 -18.40 16.87
CA GLY A 155 4.56 -17.00 17.32
C GLY A 155 3.24 -16.25 17.12
N ILE A 156 2.29 -16.80 16.35
CA ILE A 156 1.02 -16.13 16.03
C ILE A 156 0.13 -16.02 17.27
N GLU A 157 0.06 -17.06 18.11
CA GLU A 157 -0.73 -17.03 19.35
C GLU A 157 -0.25 -15.92 20.29
N ARG A 158 1.07 -15.83 20.50
CA ARG A 158 1.68 -14.75 21.28
C ARG A 158 1.39 -13.37 20.69
N LEU A 159 1.46 -13.24 19.36
CA LEU A 159 1.11 -11.99 18.68
C LEU A 159 -0.37 -11.63 18.89
N ILE A 160 -1.28 -12.60 18.78
CA ILE A 160 -2.72 -12.38 19.00
C ILE A 160 -2.99 -11.95 20.43
N ILE A 161 -2.37 -12.60 21.42
CA ILE A 161 -2.48 -12.22 22.84
C ILE A 161 -1.99 -10.78 23.02
N ASN A 162 -0.80 -10.45 22.53
CA ASN A 162 -0.25 -9.09 22.62
C ASN A 162 -1.17 -8.04 21.98
N LEU A 163 -1.77 -8.35 20.83
CA LEU A 163 -2.72 -7.45 20.16
C LEU A 163 -4.00 -7.27 20.96
N ARG A 164 -4.51 -8.33 21.61
CA ARG A 164 -5.69 -8.24 22.49
C ARG A 164 -5.41 -7.39 23.72
N THR A 165 -4.28 -7.63 24.40
CA THR A 165 -3.87 -6.82 25.55
C THR A 165 -3.74 -5.35 25.17
N LYS A 166 -3.15 -5.03 24.01
CA LYS A 166 -3.09 -3.65 23.52
C LYS A 166 -4.47 -3.07 23.20
N ALA A 167 -5.38 -3.88 22.65
CA ALA A 167 -6.75 -3.45 22.38
C ALA A 167 -7.59 -3.25 23.65
N GLU A 168 -7.20 -3.86 24.78
CA GLU A 168 -7.83 -3.63 26.08
C GLU A 168 -7.41 -2.29 26.68
N THR A 169 -6.20 -1.82 26.38
CA THR A 169 -5.63 -0.58 26.94
C THR A 169 -5.75 0.64 26.03
N SER A 170 -6.20 0.47 24.78
CA SER A 170 -6.22 1.52 23.77
C SER A 170 -7.47 1.41 22.90
N ASP A 171 -8.34 2.41 23.01
CA ASP A 171 -9.56 2.45 22.18
C ASP A 171 -9.24 2.71 20.71
N TRP A 172 -8.16 3.43 20.40
CA TRP A 172 -7.68 3.57 19.02
C TRP A 172 -7.30 2.22 18.43
N ILE A 173 -6.45 1.44 19.12
CA ILE A 173 -6.01 0.12 18.66
C ILE A 173 -7.20 -0.84 18.59
N LYS A 174 -8.10 -0.81 19.58
CA LYS A 174 -9.33 -1.62 19.58
C LYS A 174 -10.20 -1.33 18.36
N ALA A 175 -10.41 -0.05 18.04
CA ALA A 175 -11.18 0.36 16.87
C ALA A 175 -10.46 -0.05 15.58
N ALA A 176 -9.17 0.24 15.44
CA ALA A 176 -8.38 -0.10 14.26
C ALA A 176 -8.34 -1.61 13.99
N LEU A 177 -8.24 -2.43 15.03
CA LEU A 177 -8.25 -3.89 14.92
C LEU A 177 -9.62 -4.46 14.51
N ASN A 178 -10.71 -3.72 14.64
CA ASN A 178 -12.03 -4.19 14.22
C ASN A 178 -12.27 -4.06 12.71
N GLN A 179 -11.30 -3.56 11.94
CA GLN A 179 -11.36 -3.60 10.48
C GLN A 179 -11.22 -5.05 9.97
N THR A 180 -12.09 -5.43 9.05
CA THR A 180 -12.01 -6.69 8.29
C THR A 180 -10.96 -6.59 7.18
N PRO A 181 -10.40 -7.73 6.71
CA PRO A 181 -9.52 -7.71 5.54
C PRO A 181 -10.17 -7.06 4.32
N THR A 182 -11.48 -7.24 4.12
CA THR A 182 -12.19 -6.59 3.01
C THR A 182 -12.20 -5.07 3.17
N GLU A 183 -12.49 -4.54 4.35
CA GLU A 183 -12.45 -3.10 4.61
C GLU A 183 -11.03 -2.52 4.54
N LEU A 184 -10.01 -3.34 4.81
CA LEU A 184 -8.63 -2.91 4.70
C LEU A 184 -8.17 -2.85 3.23
N TRP A 185 -8.43 -3.92 2.46
CA TRP A 185 -7.86 -4.15 1.12
C TRP A 185 -8.79 -3.79 -0.04
N ALA A 186 -10.10 -3.63 0.15
CA ALA A 186 -11.02 -3.28 -0.93
C ALA A 186 -10.97 -1.78 -1.23
N HIS A 187 -9.82 -1.26 -1.67
CA HIS A 187 -9.61 0.18 -1.94
C HIS A 187 -9.78 0.53 -3.43
N LYS A 188 -10.10 -0.43 -4.32
CA LYS A 188 -10.38 -0.19 -5.76
C LYS A 188 -9.36 0.76 -6.45
N ASN A 189 -8.07 0.61 -6.13
CA ASN A 189 -6.97 1.47 -6.62
C ASN A 189 -7.07 2.97 -6.21
N GLU A 190 -7.85 3.31 -5.21
CA GLU A 190 -7.97 4.68 -4.64
C GLU A 190 -6.85 5.01 -3.66
N LEU A 191 -6.23 3.97 -3.10
CA LEU A 191 -5.12 4.06 -2.18
C LEU A 191 -3.92 3.31 -2.75
N SER A 192 -2.73 3.83 -2.49
CA SER A 192 -1.50 3.10 -2.76
C SER A 192 -1.33 1.94 -1.78
N GLU A 193 -0.60 0.91 -2.21
CA GLU A 193 -0.21 -0.20 -1.33
C GLU A 193 0.48 0.31 -0.07
N TYR A 194 1.32 1.35 -0.18
CA TYR A 194 2.00 1.94 0.97
C TYR A 194 1.03 2.49 2.02
N GLN A 195 -0.04 3.18 1.60
CA GLN A 195 -1.06 3.73 2.50
C GLN A 195 -1.81 2.61 3.23
N VAL A 196 -2.20 1.56 2.49
CA VAL A 196 -2.92 0.42 3.05
C VAL A 196 -2.05 -0.35 4.04
N TRP A 197 -0.79 -0.60 3.69
CA TRP A 197 0.17 -1.28 4.56
C TRP A 197 0.50 -0.47 5.81
N THR A 198 0.61 0.85 5.71
CA THR A 198 0.87 1.72 6.86
C THR A 198 -0.28 1.70 7.84
N ALA A 199 -1.52 1.82 7.34
CA ALA A 199 -2.72 1.71 8.18
C ALA A 199 -2.84 0.34 8.87
N TYR A 200 -2.60 -0.75 8.12
CA TYR A 200 -2.59 -2.10 8.68
C TYR A 200 -1.53 -2.28 9.77
N ARG A 201 -0.30 -1.81 9.53
CA ARG A 201 0.80 -1.91 10.49
C ARG A 201 0.56 -1.01 11.70
N GLY A 202 -0.10 0.14 11.53
CA GLY A 202 -0.57 0.96 12.64
C GLY A 202 -1.56 0.19 13.50
N ALA A 203 -2.62 -0.35 12.90
CA ALA A 203 -3.63 -1.15 13.61
C ALA A 203 -3.03 -2.36 14.34
N THR A 204 -2.03 -3.01 13.75
CA THR A 204 -1.37 -4.19 14.34
C THR A 204 -0.14 -3.86 15.16
N CYS A 205 0.14 -2.58 15.42
CA CYS A 205 1.31 -2.12 16.18
C CYS A 205 2.64 -2.69 15.66
N GLN A 206 2.77 -2.83 14.34
CA GLN A 206 3.94 -3.35 13.62
C GLN A 206 4.79 -2.25 12.98
N LEU A 207 4.38 -0.97 13.10
CA LEU A 207 5.24 0.14 12.70
C LEU A 207 6.44 0.21 13.64
N ASN A 208 7.64 0.29 13.06
CA ASN A 208 8.87 0.30 13.84
C ASN A 208 9.12 1.68 14.43
N LEU A 209 8.90 1.80 15.73
CA LEU A 209 9.12 3.04 16.47
C LEU A 209 10.58 3.26 16.87
N TYR A 210 11.53 2.49 16.35
CA TYR A 210 12.96 2.65 16.64
C TYR A 210 13.48 4.05 16.25
N HIS A 211 14.44 4.52 17.06
CA HIS A 211 15.42 5.57 16.77
C HIS A 211 16.62 5.36 17.70
N GLU A 212 17.79 5.91 17.36
CA GLU A 212 19.07 5.63 18.05
C GLU A 212 19.00 5.84 19.56
N ASP A 213 18.48 7.00 19.97
CA ASP A 213 18.38 7.38 21.38
C ASP A 213 17.17 6.77 22.13
N ARG A 214 16.44 5.82 21.52
CA ARG A 214 15.19 5.34 22.12
C ARG A 214 15.39 4.52 23.39
N ALA A 215 16.55 3.88 23.51
CA ALA A 215 16.89 3.09 24.69
C ALA A 215 17.04 3.96 25.94
N THR A 216 17.46 5.22 25.78
CA THR A 216 17.61 6.19 26.87
C THR A 216 16.33 6.98 27.09
N ASP A 217 15.64 7.36 26.01
CA ASP A 217 14.38 8.10 26.09
C ASP A 217 13.41 7.66 24.98
N ASN A 218 12.30 7.07 25.39
CA ASN A 218 11.23 6.65 24.48
C ASN A 218 10.15 7.71 24.28
N SER A 219 10.41 8.96 24.67
CA SER A 219 9.49 10.08 24.48
C SER A 219 9.31 10.45 23.01
N CYS A 220 8.15 11.02 22.71
CA CYS A 220 7.82 11.51 21.39
C CYS A 220 8.58 12.80 21.09
N ARG A 221 9.34 12.79 19.99
CA ARG A 221 10.20 13.90 19.57
C ARG A 221 9.57 14.82 18.54
N ARG A 222 8.28 14.61 18.25
CA ARG A 222 7.59 15.33 17.18
C ARG A 222 7.44 16.81 17.52
N THR A 223 7.06 17.15 18.74
CA THR A 223 6.95 18.55 19.18
C THR A 223 7.51 18.73 20.59
N GLN A 224 7.82 19.97 20.97
CA GLN A 224 8.19 20.30 22.35
C GLN A 224 7.08 19.94 23.35
N GLN A 225 5.81 20.06 22.95
CA GLN A 225 4.67 19.66 23.78
C GLN A 225 4.56 18.14 23.97
N CYS A 226 5.23 17.34 23.14
CA CYS A 226 5.31 15.89 23.29
C CYS A 226 6.49 15.44 24.18
N GLN A 227 7.31 16.37 24.67
CA GLN A 227 8.48 16.04 25.48
C GLN A 227 8.04 15.36 26.79
N GLY A 228 8.61 14.19 27.06
CA GLY A 228 8.23 13.36 28.22
C GLY A 228 7.03 12.43 27.99
N GLU A 229 6.25 12.64 26.92
CA GLU A 229 5.17 11.74 26.55
C GLU A 229 5.70 10.52 25.81
N LYS A 230 5.35 9.31 26.27
CA LYS A 230 5.83 8.07 25.69
C LYS A 230 5.38 7.91 24.23
N GLU A 231 6.33 7.69 23.32
CA GLU A 231 6.03 7.47 21.92
C GLU A 231 5.38 6.09 21.70
N THR A 232 4.07 6.10 21.49
CA THR A 232 3.27 4.94 21.10
C THR A 232 2.64 5.13 19.72
N ILE A 233 2.07 4.05 19.16
CA ILE A 233 1.34 4.14 17.89
C ILE A 233 0.09 5.02 18.02
N GLU A 234 -0.64 4.88 19.13
CA GLU A 234 -1.80 5.71 19.43
C GLU A 234 -1.40 7.17 19.61
N HIS A 235 -0.27 7.43 20.28
CA HIS A 235 0.25 8.77 20.41
C HIS A 235 0.55 9.41 19.04
N ILE A 236 1.27 8.70 18.16
CA ILE A 236 1.64 9.20 16.83
C ILE A 236 0.41 9.43 15.93
N LEU A 237 -0.58 8.55 16.02
CA LEU A 237 -1.71 8.53 15.10
C LEU A 237 -2.93 9.26 15.63
N TRP A 238 -3.03 9.55 16.91
CA TRP A 238 -4.19 10.18 17.52
C TRP A 238 -3.82 11.26 18.55
N GLU A 239 -3.10 10.93 19.62
CA GLU A 239 -2.99 11.81 20.80
C GLU A 239 -2.07 13.03 20.60
N CYS A 240 -0.99 12.87 19.83
CA CYS A 240 -0.03 13.93 19.55
C CYS A 240 -0.73 15.16 18.96
N GLN A 241 -0.31 16.37 19.33
CA GLN A 241 -0.92 17.61 18.83
C GLN A 241 -0.92 17.71 17.30
N ILE A 242 0.11 17.19 16.62
CA ILE A 242 0.14 17.11 15.15
C ILE A 242 -0.97 16.19 14.63
N ALA A 243 -1.19 15.06 15.31
CA ALA A 243 -2.28 14.14 14.99
C ALA A 243 -3.65 14.78 15.25
N GLN A 244 -3.83 15.41 16.41
CA GLN A 244 -5.06 16.14 16.74
C GLN A 244 -5.36 17.24 15.72
N GLY A 245 -4.37 18.03 15.29
CA GLY A 245 -4.54 19.04 14.24
C GLY A 245 -4.96 18.42 12.90
N CYS A 246 -4.27 17.36 12.48
CA CYS A 246 -4.58 16.61 11.26
C CYS A 246 -6.03 16.07 11.25
N TRP A 247 -6.46 15.45 12.35
CA TRP A 247 -7.83 14.94 12.47
C TRP A 247 -8.86 16.04 12.62
N LYS A 248 -8.55 17.14 13.32
CA LYS A 248 -9.43 18.31 13.46
C LYS A 248 -9.77 18.87 12.09
N ASP A 249 -8.77 19.05 11.23
CA ASP A 249 -8.95 19.55 9.87
C ASP A 249 -9.88 18.61 9.07
N LEU A 250 -9.61 17.30 9.09
CA LEU A 250 -10.41 16.31 8.36
C LEU A 250 -11.87 16.22 8.88
N ILE A 251 -12.07 16.18 10.20
CA ILE A 251 -13.40 16.10 10.79
C ILE A 251 -14.17 17.39 10.52
N SER A 252 -13.53 18.55 10.62
CA SER A 252 -14.18 19.84 10.30
C SER A 252 -14.60 19.90 8.84
N TYR A 253 -13.78 19.36 7.92
CA TYR A 253 -14.16 19.22 6.52
C TYR A 253 -15.36 18.27 6.34
N TRP A 254 -15.35 17.13 7.02
CA TRP A 254 -16.45 16.15 6.98
C TRP A 254 -17.78 16.75 7.44
N THR A 255 -17.79 17.37 8.62
CA THR A 255 -19.01 17.89 9.27
C THR A 255 -19.45 19.23 8.69
N GLY A 256 -18.49 20.08 8.33
CA GLY A 256 -18.72 21.49 7.95
C GLY A 256 -18.73 22.45 9.12
N GLU A 257 -18.25 21.99 10.27
CA GLU A 257 -18.26 22.72 11.53
C GLU A 257 -16.87 22.66 12.16
N GLU A 258 -16.46 23.74 12.82
CA GLU A 258 -15.21 23.72 13.55
C GLU A 258 -15.29 22.73 14.73
N GLN A 259 -14.25 21.91 14.89
CA GLN A 259 -14.20 20.92 15.97
C GLN A 259 -13.36 21.40 17.16
N THR A 260 -13.84 21.12 18.38
CA THR A 260 -13.06 21.16 19.62
C THR A 260 -12.43 19.80 19.93
N ASN A 261 -11.49 19.75 20.87
CA ASN A 261 -10.89 18.49 21.31
C ASN A 261 -11.94 17.54 21.92
N GLU A 262 -12.91 18.04 22.70
CA GLU A 262 -13.98 17.18 23.22
C GLU A 262 -14.85 16.62 22.08
N SER A 263 -15.17 17.47 21.09
CA SER A 263 -15.99 17.03 19.95
C SER A 263 -15.29 15.98 19.09
N MET A 264 -13.95 16.06 18.96
CA MET A 264 -13.17 15.09 18.20
C MET A 264 -13.14 13.70 18.83
N ALA A 265 -13.21 13.60 20.15
CA ALA A 265 -13.18 12.31 20.85
C ALA A 265 -14.28 11.35 20.36
N GLN A 266 -15.43 11.91 19.95
CA GLN A 266 -16.56 11.18 19.35
C GLN A 266 -16.17 10.47 18.04
N TYR A 267 -15.25 11.05 17.29
CA TYR A 267 -14.84 10.60 15.96
C TYR A 267 -13.68 9.61 15.96
N MET A 268 -12.96 9.47 17.08
CA MET A 268 -11.77 8.63 17.21
C MET A 268 -11.97 7.22 16.62
N LYS A 269 -13.09 6.56 16.94
CA LYS A 269 -13.38 5.20 16.46
C LYS A 269 -13.54 5.14 14.94
N TYR A 270 -14.14 6.18 14.34
CA TYR A 270 -14.33 6.30 12.90
C TYR A 270 -13.00 6.55 12.18
N CYS A 271 -12.15 7.42 12.76
CA CYS A 271 -10.80 7.69 12.26
C CYS A 271 -9.93 6.43 12.29
N ALA A 272 -9.88 5.74 13.44
CA ALA A 272 -9.11 4.51 13.62
C ALA A 272 -9.55 3.38 12.68
N LYS A 273 -10.86 3.25 12.44
CA LYS A 273 -11.43 2.28 11.50
C LYS A 273 -11.35 2.71 10.04
N ARG A 274 -11.10 3.99 9.77
CA ARG A 274 -11.27 4.62 8.46
C ARG A 274 -12.68 4.38 7.89
N GLN A 275 -13.65 4.26 8.81
CA GLN A 275 -15.06 4.08 8.50
C GLN A 275 -15.73 5.44 8.64
N ALA A 276 -16.50 5.85 7.65
CA ALA A 276 -17.19 7.13 7.67
C ALA A 276 -18.15 7.22 8.88
N PRO A 277 -18.13 8.34 9.64
CA PRO A 277 -19.18 8.65 10.60
C PRO A 277 -20.52 8.81 9.90
N PRO A 278 -21.64 8.84 10.64
CA PRO A 278 -22.89 9.38 10.13
C PRO A 278 -22.65 10.77 9.52
N ILE A 279 -23.17 11.00 8.31
CA ILE A 279 -23.11 12.31 7.67
C ILE A 279 -24.11 13.22 8.39
N PRO A 280 -23.70 14.38 8.94
CA PRO A 280 -24.61 15.30 9.61
C PRO A 280 -25.75 15.75 8.69
N THR A 281 -26.94 16.00 9.23
CA THR A 281 -28.13 16.37 8.44
C THR A 281 -27.87 17.57 7.54
N LYS A 282 -27.28 18.65 8.08
CA LYS A 282 -26.91 19.84 7.32
C LYS A 282 -25.98 19.52 6.14
N ARG A 283 -25.05 18.57 6.34
CA ARG A 283 -24.13 18.12 5.29
C ARG A 283 -24.86 17.27 4.24
N LYS A 284 -25.80 16.40 4.65
CA LYS A 284 -26.67 15.66 3.73
C LYS A 284 -27.52 16.59 2.88
N GLU A 285 -28.17 17.58 3.48
CA GLU A 285 -28.95 18.61 2.78
C GLU A 285 -28.09 19.34 1.75
N THR A 286 -26.84 19.70 2.12
CA THR A 286 -25.90 20.31 1.17
C THR A 286 -25.58 19.40 -0.02
N LEU A 287 -25.35 18.10 0.23
CA LEU A 287 -25.08 17.11 -0.82
C LEU A 287 -26.31 16.88 -1.72
N HIS A 288 -27.50 16.85 -1.14
CA HIS A 288 -28.77 16.65 -1.85
C HIS A 288 -29.13 17.88 -2.69
N LEU A 289 -28.88 19.09 -2.19
CA LEU A 289 -29.05 20.33 -2.97
C LEU A 289 -28.07 20.40 -4.15
N TYR A 290 -26.86 19.85 -3.99
CA TYR A 290 -25.85 19.85 -5.03
C TYR A 290 -26.19 18.90 -6.18
N GLU A 291 -26.70 17.71 -5.88
CA GLU A 291 -27.09 16.71 -6.88
C GLU A 291 -28.36 15.94 -6.43
N PRO A 292 -29.55 16.54 -6.62
CA PRO A 292 -30.81 15.97 -6.13
C PRO A 292 -31.11 14.58 -6.70
N ASP A 293 -30.82 14.38 -7.99
CA ASP A 293 -31.14 13.15 -8.72
C ASP A 293 -30.22 11.98 -8.37
N ASN A 294 -29.10 12.22 -7.67
CA ASN A 294 -28.13 11.20 -7.28
C ASN A 294 -27.69 11.32 -5.80
N ALA A 295 -28.56 11.84 -4.93
CA ALA A 295 -28.29 12.06 -3.51
C ALA A 295 -27.63 10.87 -2.79
N GLU A 296 -28.12 9.64 -3.00
CA GLU A 296 -27.54 8.43 -2.39
C GLU A 296 -26.11 8.16 -2.88
N LYS A 297 -25.85 8.34 -4.18
CA LYS A 297 -24.50 8.17 -4.75
C LYS A 297 -23.54 9.24 -4.20
N MET A 298 -24.03 10.46 -3.98
CA MET A 298 -23.23 11.53 -3.35
C MET A 298 -22.86 11.18 -1.92
N GLU A 299 -23.79 10.64 -1.13
CA GLU A 299 -23.48 10.17 0.22
C GLU A 299 -22.43 9.04 0.22
N ASP A 300 -22.54 8.08 -0.70
CA ASP A 300 -21.56 6.99 -0.80
C ASP A 300 -20.19 7.47 -1.29
N MET A 301 -20.15 8.43 -2.22
CA MET A 301 -18.93 9.10 -2.62
C MET A 301 -18.31 9.88 -1.45
N TRP A 302 -19.12 10.55 -0.64
CA TRP A 302 -18.64 11.24 0.55
C TRP A 302 -17.99 10.27 1.53
N LYS A 303 -18.66 9.16 1.88
CA LYS A 303 -18.08 8.09 2.71
C LYS A 303 -16.78 7.52 2.14
N ARG A 304 -16.67 7.42 0.81
CA ARG A 304 -15.45 7.01 0.12
C ARG A 304 -14.32 8.02 0.32
N ILE A 305 -14.60 9.32 0.16
CA ILE A 305 -13.64 10.41 0.44
C ILE A 305 -13.13 10.32 1.88
N TRP A 306 -14.02 10.12 2.86
CA TRP A 306 -13.58 9.93 4.26
C TRP A 306 -12.55 8.81 4.42
N ARG A 307 -12.81 7.65 3.81
CA ARG A 307 -11.92 6.49 3.92
C ARG A 307 -10.56 6.78 3.29
N ILE A 308 -10.54 7.47 2.15
CA ILE A 308 -9.31 7.88 1.46
C ILE A 308 -8.53 8.86 2.35
N SER A 309 -9.17 9.97 2.76
CA SER A 309 -8.56 11.01 3.57
C SER A 309 -8.07 10.48 4.92
N SER A 310 -8.83 9.62 5.60
CA SER A 310 -8.39 8.98 6.85
C SER A 310 -7.13 8.12 6.65
N SER A 311 -7.03 7.43 5.52
CA SER A 311 -5.83 6.63 5.17
C SER A 311 -4.62 7.52 4.90
N ILE A 312 -4.84 8.67 4.25
CA ILE A 312 -3.82 9.68 4.01
C ILE A 312 -3.36 10.31 5.32
N CYS A 313 -4.28 10.69 6.22
CA CYS A 313 -3.94 11.20 7.55
C CYS A 313 -3.02 10.24 8.30
N ILE A 314 -3.37 8.96 8.39
CA ILE A 314 -2.53 7.94 9.06
C ILE A 314 -1.14 7.87 8.41
N THR A 315 -1.08 7.86 7.08
CA THR A 315 0.17 7.72 6.34
C THR A 315 1.04 8.96 6.46
N SER A 316 0.46 10.16 6.34
CA SER A 316 1.16 11.43 6.48
C SER A 316 1.67 11.61 7.91
N LEU A 317 0.87 11.26 8.93
CA LEU A 317 1.31 11.26 10.32
C LEU A 317 2.49 10.31 10.53
N TRP A 318 2.48 9.12 9.92
CA TRP A 318 3.62 8.20 10.00
C TRP A 318 4.88 8.75 9.30
N THR A 319 4.73 9.25 8.07
CA THR A 319 5.83 9.81 7.28
C THR A 319 6.47 11.01 7.98
N GLN A 320 5.67 11.95 8.46
CA GLN A 320 6.15 13.13 9.17
C GLN A 320 6.95 12.77 10.43
N ARG A 321 6.51 11.76 11.19
CA ARG A 321 7.27 11.26 12.34
C ARG A 321 8.65 10.78 11.92
N ASN A 322 8.73 10.02 10.83
CA ASN A 322 10.01 9.49 10.34
C ASN A 322 10.93 10.60 9.81
N ARG A 323 10.40 11.63 9.15
CA ARG A 323 11.22 12.77 8.70
C ARG A 323 11.82 13.55 9.87
N ILE A 324 11.03 13.82 10.91
CA ILE A 324 11.53 14.52 12.10
C ILE A 324 12.67 13.70 12.77
N ILE A 325 12.51 12.38 12.84
CA ILE A 325 13.45 11.51 13.56
C ILE A 325 14.71 11.19 12.76
N PHE A 326 14.57 10.86 11.48
CA PHE A 326 15.69 10.37 10.66
C PHE A 326 16.27 11.44 9.73
N GLU A 327 15.45 12.40 9.27
CA GLU A 327 15.88 13.47 8.37
C GLU A 327 16.13 14.79 9.12
N LYS A 328 15.86 14.82 10.44
CA LYS A 328 16.01 15.99 11.32
C LYS A 328 15.26 17.23 10.79
N GLU A 329 14.17 17.01 10.06
CA GLU A 329 13.32 18.09 9.55
C GLU A 329 12.78 18.90 10.75
N LYS A 330 13.02 20.22 10.75
CA LYS A 330 12.42 21.11 11.77
C LYS A 330 10.91 21.07 11.61
N ASN A 331 10.20 21.09 12.75
CA ASN A 331 8.74 21.02 12.80
C ASN A 331 8.11 21.84 11.67
N PRO A 332 7.42 21.20 10.70
CA PRO A 332 6.81 21.94 9.62
C PRO A 332 5.74 22.84 10.23
N SER A 333 6.01 24.14 10.30
CA SER A 333 5.04 25.18 10.66
C SER A 333 3.88 25.30 9.66
N ARG A 334 3.94 24.54 8.56
CA ARG A 334 2.84 24.35 7.62
C ARG A 334 1.75 23.54 8.30
N THR A 335 0.58 24.15 8.45
CA THR A 335 -0.67 23.52 8.87
C THR A 335 -0.88 22.19 8.13
N SER A 336 -1.23 21.16 8.91
CA SER A 336 -1.63 19.82 8.46
C SER A 336 -2.54 19.87 7.23
N SER A 337 -3.51 20.79 7.21
CA SER A 337 -4.47 21.00 6.12
C SER A 337 -3.82 21.19 4.72
N THR A 338 -2.81 22.06 4.59
CA THR A 338 -2.16 22.34 3.29
C THR A 338 -1.35 21.14 2.79
N ARG A 339 -0.78 20.35 3.71
CA ARG A 339 -0.01 19.14 3.39
C ARG A 339 -0.92 17.94 3.14
N ILE A 340 -2.07 17.81 3.81
CA ILE A 340 -3.09 16.79 3.48
C ILE A 340 -3.66 17.08 2.10
N GLN A 341 -3.89 18.35 1.76
CA GLN A 341 -4.25 18.76 0.39
C GLN A 341 -3.13 18.41 -0.59
N GLU A 342 -1.88 18.82 -0.38
CA GLU A 342 -0.75 18.46 -1.24
C GLU A 342 -0.58 16.93 -1.36
N ASP A 343 -0.68 16.15 -0.27
CA ASP A 343 -0.56 14.69 -0.26
C ASP A 343 -1.76 14.01 -0.96
N LEU A 344 -2.98 14.57 -0.85
CA LEU A 344 -4.15 14.20 -1.66
C LEU A 344 -3.88 14.46 -3.15
N TYR A 345 -3.23 15.58 -3.50
CA TYR A 345 -2.81 15.89 -4.87
C TYR A 345 -1.66 15.00 -5.37
N THR A 346 -0.77 14.51 -4.49
CA THR A 346 0.47 13.79 -4.87
C THR A 346 0.33 12.27 -4.84
N ALA A 347 -0.50 11.70 -3.95
CA ALA A 347 -0.83 10.26 -3.94
C ALA A 347 -1.58 9.82 -5.22
N ASP A 348 -2.00 10.80 -6.03
CA ASP A 348 -2.94 10.71 -7.15
C ASP A 348 -2.26 10.65 -8.53
N ALA A 349 -0.93 10.46 -8.60
CA ALA A 349 -0.20 10.27 -9.86
C ALA A 349 -0.60 8.98 -10.62
N SER A 350 -1.38 8.08 -10.01
CA SER A 350 -1.79 6.79 -10.59
C SER A 350 -3.27 6.65 -10.94
N ASN A 351 -4.16 7.63 -10.64
CA ASN A 351 -5.62 7.42 -10.80
C ASN A 351 -6.39 8.64 -11.35
N ARG A 352 -6.29 8.85 -12.68
CA ARG A 352 -6.84 9.99 -13.45
C ARG A 352 -8.36 10.21 -13.32
N GLU A 353 -9.13 9.16 -13.02
CA GLU A 353 -10.60 9.20 -12.93
C GLU A 353 -11.07 9.71 -11.55
N THR A 354 -10.32 9.36 -10.50
CA THR A 354 -10.52 9.85 -9.13
C THR A 354 -10.13 11.33 -9.04
N ARG A 355 -9.01 11.73 -9.67
CA ARG A 355 -8.60 13.14 -9.86
C ARG A 355 -9.72 14.00 -10.44
N THR A 356 -10.33 13.53 -11.52
CA THR A 356 -11.37 14.30 -12.22
C THR A 356 -12.60 14.47 -11.35
N THR A 357 -12.92 13.48 -10.51
CA THR A 357 -14.11 13.50 -9.65
C THR A 357 -13.89 14.33 -8.38
N ILE A 358 -12.75 14.16 -7.69
CA ILE A 358 -12.41 14.94 -6.49
C ILE A 358 -12.21 16.41 -6.84
N VAL A 359 -11.44 16.74 -7.88
CA VAL A 359 -11.21 18.13 -8.31
C VAL A 359 -12.50 18.76 -8.86
N LYS A 360 -13.37 18.01 -9.56
CA LYS A 360 -14.69 18.53 -9.95
C LYS A 360 -15.58 18.76 -8.73
N CYS A 361 -15.57 17.87 -7.75
CA CYS A 361 -16.32 18.04 -6.51
C CYS A 361 -15.79 19.25 -5.74
N GLU A 362 -14.49 19.36 -5.50
CA GLU A 362 -13.87 20.47 -4.77
C GLU A 362 -14.01 21.82 -5.49
N ASN A 363 -13.75 21.90 -6.80
CA ASN A 363 -13.87 23.16 -7.54
C ASN A 363 -15.32 23.64 -7.65
N LYS A 364 -16.28 22.72 -7.84
CA LYS A 364 -17.70 23.08 -7.86
C LYS A 364 -18.25 23.33 -6.45
N TRP A 365 -17.70 22.68 -5.43
CA TRP A 365 -18.01 22.90 -4.01
C TRP A 365 -17.53 24.26 -3.53
N ASN A 366 -16.29 24.64 -3.84
CA ASN A 366 -15.77 25.98 -3.56
C ASN A 366 -16.60 27.05 -4.29
N ALA A 367 -17.04 26.77 -5.53
CA ALA A 367 -17.96 27.66 -6.26
C ALA A 367 -19.38 27.72 -5.67
N ALA A 368 -19.89 26.64 -5.06
CA ALA A 368 -21.20 26.59 -4.40
C ALA A 368 -21.17 27.25 -3.00
N ALA A 369 -20.09 27.05 -2.24
CA ALA A 369 -19.87 27.72 -0.95
C ALA A 369 -19.79 29.24 -1.11
N VAL A 370 -19.19 29.73 -2.20
CA VAL A 370 -19.19 31.17 -2.55
C VAL A 370 -20.60 31.70 -2.88
N ARG A 371 -21.51 30.85 -3.41
CA ARG A 371 -22.90 31.25 -3.71
C ARG A 371 -23.82 31.23 -2.49
N VAL A 372 -23.54 30.35 -1.52
CA VAL A 372 -24.33 30.23 -0.28
C VAL A 372 -23.81 31.17 0.82
N GLY A 373 -22.59 31.68 0.68
CA GLY A 373 -21.89 32.47 1.70
C GLY A 373 -21.86 33.99 1.52
N ASP A 374 -22.63 34.60 0.61
CA ASP A 374 -22.65 36.07 0.46
C ASP A 374 -23.97 36.71 0.95
N PRO A 375 -24.12 36.95 2.27
CA PRO A 375 -25.22 37.73 2.82
C PRO A 375 -25.11 39.24 2.50
N SER A 376 -24.07 39.70 1.78
CA SER A 376 -23.90 41.12 1.46
C SER A 376 -24.57 41.57 0.15
N ASN A 377 -25.11 40.63 -0.64
CA ASN A 377 -25.73 40.95 -1.94
C ASN A 377 -27.28 40.94 -1.95
N THR A 378 -27.92 40.41 -0.91
CA THR A 378 -29.38 40.54 -0.71
C THR A 378 -29.76 41.90 -0.12
N ALA A 379 -28.92 42.49 0.74
CA ALA A 379 -29.19 43.81 1.32
C ALA A 379 -29.11 44.98 0.32
N LYS A 380 -28.42 44.82 -0.82
CA LYS A 380 -28.36 45.84 -1.89
C LYS A 380 -29.52 45.78 -2.89
N ARG A 381 -30.30 44.70 -2.92
CA ARG A 381 -31.46 44.59 -3.82
C ARG A 381 -32.74 45.17 -3.23
N ASP A 382 -32.87 45.20 -1.91
CA ASP A 382 -34.06 45.72 -1.23
C ASP A 382 -34.02 47.23 -0.98
N SER A 383 -32.83 47.86 -0.98
CA SER A 383 -32.68 49.33 -0.88
C SER A 383 -32.87 50.09 -2.20
N ILE A 384 -33.07 49.41 -3.34
CA ILE A 384 -33.30 50.08 -4.64
C ILE A 384 -34.81 50.13 -5.01
N LYS A 385 -35.69 49.51 -4.20
CA LYS A 385 -37.14 49.45 -4.49
C LYS A 385 -38.04 50.34 -3.65
N SER A 386 -37.52 51.15 -2.71
CA SER A 386 -38.33 52.04 -1.85
C SER A 386 -38.24 53.53 -2.20
N GLY A 387 -37.68 53.90 -3.35
CA GLY A 387 -37.47 55.30 -3.74
C GLY A 387 -38.25 55.73 -4.98
N HIS A 388 -39.55 55.47 -5.07
CA HIS A 388 -40.48 56.20 -5.95
C HIS A 388 -41.93 55.99 -5.49
N GLN A 389 -42.39 56.92 -4.64
CA GLN A 389 -43.74 57.45 -4.63
C GLN A 389 -43.66 58.96 -4.43
#